data_AF-D1APH6-F1
#
_entry.id   AF-D1APH6-F1
#
_cell.length_a   1.000
_cell.length_b   1.000
_cell.length_c   1.000
_cell.angle_alpha   90.00
_cell.angle_beta   90.00
_cell.angle_gamma   90.00
#
_symmetry.space_group_name_H-M   'P 1'
#
loop_
_entity.id
_entity.type
_entity.pdbx_description
1 polymer ?
#
loop_
_entity_poly.entity_id
_entity_poly.type
_entity_poly.pdbx_seq_one_letter_code
_entity_poly.pdbx_strand_id
1 'polypeptide(L)' 'MNKTEIARKVSERSGVEFEECRKVIDAFEKVLEEELADSKGLGGAFDKIYNVMSFFKGKKEEKN' A
#
# COMPACT_ATOMS: atom_id res chain seq x y z
N MET A 1 -1.46 -8.20 -10.25
CA MET A 1 -0.67 -7.04 -10.72
C MET A 1 0.73 -7.24 -10.18
N ASN A 2 1.73 -7.34 -11.04
CA ASN A 2 3.11 -7.50 -10.58
C ASN A 2 3.68 -6.15 -10.11
N LYS A 3 4.82 -6.20 -9.42
CA LYS A 3 5.47 -5.04 -8.82
C LYS A 3 5.85 -3.96 -9.83
N THR A 4 6.34 -4.37 -11.00
CA THR A 4 6.68 -3.47 -12.11
C THR A 4 5.46 -2.74 -12.65
N GLU A 5 4.32 -3.43 -12.79
CA GLU A 5 3.05 -2.84 -13.21
C GLU A 5 2.54 -1.81 -12.20
N ILE A 6 2.71 -2.07 -10.90
CA ILE A 6 2.35 -1.12 -9.83
C ILE A 6 3.25 0.12 -9.91
N ALA A 7 4.57 -0.06 -9.98
CA ALA A 7 5.53 1.03 -10.07
C ALA A 7 5.26 1.92 -11.29
N ARG A 8 4.97 1.32 -12.44
CA ARG A 8 4.61 2.07 -13.65
C ARG A 8 3.34 2.89 -13.47
N LYS A 9 2.28 2.30 -12.89
CA LYS A 9 1.02 3.02 -12.63
C LYS A 9 1.17 4.15 -11.61
N VAL A 10 2.00 3.95 -10.58
CA VAL A 10 2.27 4.99 -9.58
C VAL A 10 3.06 6.13 -10.20
N SER A 11 4.09 5.82 -11.00
CA SER A 11 4.87 6.81 -11.76
C SER A 11 3.98 7.62 -12.70
N GLU A 12 3.16 6.94 -13.53
CA GLU A 12 2.21 7.58 -14.46
C GLU A 12 1.24 8.54 -13.74
N ARG A 13 0.80 8.20 -12.52
CA ARG A 13 -0.19 8.99 -11.76
C ARG A 13 0.41 10.11 -10.91
N SER A 14 1.64 9.92 -10.43
CA SER A 14 2.29 10.85 -9.50
C SER A 14 3.22 11.83 -10.21
N GLY A 15 3.67 11.53 -11.43
CA GLY A 15 4.72 12.26 -12.12
C GLY A 15 6.12 12.01 -11.54
N VAL A 16 6.25 11.10 -10.57
CA VAL A 16 7.53 10.67 -10.01
C VAL A 16 8.19 9.67 -10.96
N GLU A 17 9.51 9.72 -11.04
CA GLU A 17 10.31 8.84 -11.88
C GLU A 17 10.11 7.37 -11.50
N PHE A 18 10.17 6.48 -12.50
CA PHE A 18 9.84 5.06 -12.34
C PHE A 18 10.76 4.33 -11.36
N GLU A 19 12.07 4.56 -11.42
CA GLU A 19 13.02 3.93 -10.50
C GLU A 19 12.84 4.43 -9.06
N GLU A 20 12.50 5.71 -8.87
CA GLU A 20 12.10 6.21 -7.55
C GLU A 20 10.81 5.55 -7.04
N CYS A 21 9.79 5.41 -7.89
CA CYS A 21 8.57 4.67 -7.52
C CYS A 21 8.88 3.21 -7.15
N ARG A 22 9.78 2.57 -7.89
CA ARG A 22 10.20 1.19 -7.64
C ARG A 22 10.90 1.06 -6.28
N LYS A 23 11.82 1.96 -5.95
CA LYS A 23 12.49 1.99 -4.62
C LYS A 23 11.49 2.13 -3.48
N VAL A 24 10.49 3.00 -3.62
CA VAL A 24 9.44 3.20 -2.61
C VAL A 24 8.61 1.93 -2.45
N ILE A 25 8.22 1.28 -3.56
CA ILE A 25 7.44 0.04 -3.50
C ILE A 25 8.27 -1.11 -2.91
N ASP A 26 9.57 -1.20 -3.22
CA ASP A 26 10.50 -2.14 -2.59
C ASP A 26 10.55 -1.96 -1.07
N ALA A 27 10.67 -0.71 -0.61
CA ALA A 27 10.71 -0.38 0.82
C ALA A 27 9.37 -0.69 1.49
N PHE A 28 8.26 -0.34 0.84
CA PHE A 28 6.91 -0.59 1.35
C PHE A 28 6.64 -2.09 1.53
N GLU A 29 7.09 -2.93 0.59
CA GLU A 29 6.97 -4.39 0.68
C GLU A 29 7.70 -4.93 1.92
N LYS A 30 8.93 -4.48 2.17
CA LYS A 30 9.69 -4.87 3.38
C LYS A 30 9.01 -4.44 4.68
N VAL A 31 8.52 -3.21 4.73
CA VAL A 31 7.78 -2.70 5.89
C VAL A 31 6.53 -3.53 6.13
N LEU A 32 5.79 -3.90 5.08
CA LEU A 32 4.65 -4.79 5.21
C LEU A 32 5.07 -6.19 5.67
N GLU A 33 6.13 -6.78 5.11
CA GLU A 33 6.65 -8.09 5.54
C GLU A 33 7.00 -8.10 7.03
N GLU A 34 7.69 -7.06 7.52
CA GLU A 34 8.04 -6.89 8.94
C GLU A 34 6.79 -6.76 9.83
N GLU A 35 5.84 -5.90 9.44
CA GLU A 35 4.59 -5.69 10.18
C GLU A 35 3.68 -6.92 10.21
N LEU A 36 3.72 -7.72 9.15
CA LEU A 36 2.98 -8.99 9.04
C LEU A 36 3.67 -10.10 9.85
N ALA A 37 5.00 -10.16 9.83
CA ALA A 37 5.78 -11.11 10.63
C ALA A 37 5.62 -10.86 12.13
N ASP A 38 5.45 -9.60 12.55
CA ASP A 38 5.22 -9.22 13.95
C ASP A 38 3.75 -9.37 14.38
N SER A 39 2.82 -9.57 13.42
CA SER A 39 1.42 -9.85 13.73
C SER A 39 1.26 -11.34 14.12
N LYS A 40 0.61 -11.61 15.26
CA LYS A 40 0.36 -12.96 15.82
C LYS A 40 -0.61 -13.79 14.95
N GLY A 41 -0.22 -14.10 13.71
CA GLY A 41 -0.97 -14.90 12.74
C GLY A 41 -1.69 -14.07 11.67
N LEU A 42 -2.15 -14.78 10.62
CA LEU A 42 -2.76 -14.19 9.42
C LEU A 42 -3.95 -13.27 9.72
N GLY A 43 -4.72 -13.52 10.79
CA GLY A 43 -5.88 -12.69 11.16
C GLY A 43 -5.51 -11.25 11.55
N GLY A 44 -4.48 -11.05 12.38
CA GLY A 44 -4.06 -9.70 12.80
C GLY A 44 -3.40 -8.88 11.68
N ALA A 45 -2.73 -9.58 10.76
CA ALA A 45 -2.22 -9.06 9.51
C ALA A 45 -3.32 -8.48 8.61
N PHE A 46 -4.40 -9.25 8.39
CA PHE A 46 -5.55 -8.81 7.60
C PHE A 46 -6.31 -7.64 8.25
N ASP A 47 -6.42 -7.61 9.59
CA ASP A 47 -7.04 -6.48 10.31
C ASP A 47 -6.23 -5.19 10.14
N LYS A 48 -4.89 -5.25 10.21
CA LYS A 48 -4.03 -4.08 9.91
C LYS A 48 -4.21 -3.59 8.48
N ILE A 49 -4.22 -4.50 7.50
CA ILE A 49 -4.44 -4.15 6.08
C ILE A 49 -5.83 -3.56 5.87
N TYR A 50 -6.86 -4.12 6.52
CA TYR A 50 -8.22 -3.60 6.46
C TYR A 50 -8.32 -2.20 7.06
N ASN A 51 -7.65 -1.94 8.18
CA ASN A 51 -7.56 -0.61 8.76
C ASN A 51 -6.89 0.37 7.80
N VAL A 52 -5.76 0.02 7.19
CA VAL A 52 -5.10 0.85 6.17
C VAL A 52 -6.04 1.12 4.98
N MET A 53 -6.73 0.10 4.48
CA MET A 53 -7.76 0.25 3.43
C MET A 53 -8.92 1.13 3.87
N SER A 54 -9.33 1.08 5.14
CA SER A 54 -10.39 1.93 5.70
C SER A 54 -9.96 3.40 5.77
N PHE A 55 -8.69 3.67 6.05
CA PHE A 55 -8.10 5.03 5.97
C PHE A 55 -8.13 5.54 4.52
N PHE A 56 -7.78 4.71 3.54
CA PHE A 56 -7.89 5.07 2.12
C PHE A 56 -9.35 5.18 1.63
N LYS A 57 -10.31 4.56 2.33
CA LYS A 57 -11.75 4.60 2.03
C LYS A 57 -12.48 5.78 2.70
N GLY A 58 -11.81 6.56 3.56
CA GLY A 58 -12.41 7.64 4.32
C GLY A 58 -12.79 8.87 3.50
N LYS A 59 -14.08 9.25 3.60
CA LYS A 59 -14.80 10.42 3.03
C LYS A 59 -15.40 10.25 1.62
N LYS A 60 -16.35 9.31 1.47
CA LYS A 60 -17.54 9.66 0.68
C LYS A 60 -18.29 10.72 1.48
N GLU A 61 -18.32 11.93 0.93
CA GLU A 61 -19.04 13.10 1.43
C GLU A 61 -20.46 12.70 1.89
N GLU A 62 -20.81 12.99 3.15
CA GLU A 62 -22.17 13.39 3.49
C GLU A 62 -22.47 14.65 2.66
N LYS A 63 -23.16 14.49 1.53
CA LYS A 63 -23.84 15.59 0.86
C LYS A 63 -25.29 15.55 1.31
N ASN A 64 -25.66 16.62 2.02
CA ASN A 64 -27.01 17.01 2.41
C ASN A 64 -28.06 16.76 1.32
#